data_AF-A0A534G2K6-F1
#
_entry.id   AF-A0A534G2K6-F1
#
_cell.length_a   1.000
_cell.length_b   1.000
_cell.length_c   1.000
_cell.angle_alpha   90.00
_cell.angle_beta   90.00
_cell.angle_gamma   90.00
#
_symmetry.space_group_name_H-M   'P 1'
#
loop_
_entity.id
_entity.type
_entity.pdbx_description
1 polymer ?
#
loop_
_entity_poly.entity_id
_entity_poly.type
_entity_poly.pdbx_seq_one_letter_code
_entity_poly.pdbx_strand_id
1 'polypeptide(L)'
;MNINLTLIVQMLVFALLVFGTMRWIWPLILGAMEERSRKIAQGLAAAEKGEQELAAARDRAEAIVREARGRANQIIEHAQHLAHELVEQAKGAASSEGARIVAAAQQQIELDTTRAKESLRREVAAIAVRAASKLLEREIDARTHADLLDKLAAQI
;
A
#
# COMPACT_ATOMS: atom_id res chain seq x y z
N MET A 1 38.84 -99.70 -34.67
CA MET A 1 37.87 -99.07 -35.58
C MET A 1 38.63 -98.01 -36.35
N ASN A 2 38.86 -98.24 -37.65
CA ASN A 2 39.71 -97.36 -38.46
C ASN A 2 39.07 -95.97 -38.58
N ILE A 3 39.90 -94.92 -38.48
CA ILE A 3 39.51 -93.57 -38.84
C ILE A 3 39.12 -93.60 -40.33
N ASN A 4 37.82 -93.61 -40.59
CA ASN A 4 37.28 -93.54 -41.95
C ASN A 4 37.19 -92.08 -42.37
N LEU A 5 37.36 -91.81 -43.66
CA LEU A 5 37.25 -90.49 -44.28
C LEU A 5 35.96 -89.76 -43.88
N THR A 6 34.88 -90.50 -43.64
CA THR A 6 33.59 -89.99 -43.16
C THR A 6 33.68 -89.29 -41.80
N LEU A 7 34.52 -89.77 -40.88
CA LEU A 7 34.72 -89.16 -39.56
C LEU A 7 35.42 -87.79 -39.68
N ILE A 8 36.42 -87.71 -40.56
CA ILE A 8 37.17 -86.46 -40.81
C ILE A 8 36.24 -85.43 -41.46
N VAL A 9 35.46 -85.83 -42.46
CA VAL A 9 34.47 -84.96 -43.12
C VAL A 9 33.40 -84.50 -42.13
N GLN A 10 32.89 -85.40 -41.27
CA GLN A 10 31.91 -85.04 -40.24
C GLN A 10 32.47 -84.04 -39.22
N MET A 11 33.72 -84.20 -38.77
CA MET A 11 34.37 -83.22 -37.90
C MET A 11 34.53 -81.86 -38.57
N LEU A 12 34.90 -81.83 -39.86
CA LEU A 12 35.09 -80.60 -40.61
C LEU A 12 33.76 -79.86 -40.79
N VAL A 13 32.67 -80.57 -41.13
CA VAL A 13 31.32 -80.00 -41.20
C VAL A 13 30.84 -79.49 -39.84
N PHE A 14 31.08 -80.24 -38.76
CA PHE A 14 30.73 -79.81 -37.41
C PHE A 14 31.50 -78.55 -36.98
N ALA A 15 32.81 -78.49 -37.26
CA ALA A 15 33.63 -77.31 -36.99
C ALA A 15 33.15 -76.08 -37.78
N LEU A 16 32.77 -76.25 -39.04
CA LEU A 16 32.24 -75.18 -39.89
C LEU A 16 30.87 -74.68 -39.38
N LEU A 17 30.03 -75.59 -38.89
CA LEU A 17 28.76 -75.26 -38.24
C LEU A 17 29.00 -74.46 -36.96
N VAL A 18 29.87 -74.93 -36.06
CA VAL A 18 30.22 -74.22 -34.80
C VAL A 18 30.79 -72.84 -35.10
N PHE A 19 31.64 -72.72 -36.11
CA PHE A 19 32.19 -71.43 -36.52
C PHE A 19 31.09 -70.49 -37.03
N GLY A 20 30.18 -70.98 -37.88
CA GLY A 20 29.04 -70.20 -38.39
C GLY A 20 28.08 -69.75 -37.29
N THR A 21 27.77 -70.63 -36.34
CA THR A 21 26.88 -70.29 -35.21
C THR A 21 27.52 -69.30 -34.25
N MET A 22 28.81 -69.45 -33.96
CA MET A 22 29.55 -68.54 -33.09
C MET A 22 29.73 -67.16 -33.75
N ARG A 23 29.91 -67.10 -35.08
CA ARG A 23 30.17 -65.84 -35.80
C ARG A 23 28.91 -65.04 -36.13
N TRP A 24 27.76 -65.70 -36.33
CA TRP A 24 26.52 -65.04 -36.78
C TRP A 24 25.36 -65.11 -35.78
N ILE A 25 25.13 -66.25 -35.14
CA ILE A 25 23.94 -66.44 -34.28
C ILE A 25 24.19 -65.90 -32.87
N TRP A 26 25.35 -66.20 -32.29
CA TRP A 26 25.71 -65.72 -30.95
C TRP A 26 25.70 -64.19 -30.82
N PRO A 27 26.32 -63.40 -31.72
CA PRO A 27 26.30 -61.94 -31.61
C PRO A 27 24.90 -61.35 -31.81
N LEU A 28 24.03 -61.98 -32.63
CA LEU A 28 22.66 -61.51 -32.83
C LEU A 28 21.81 -61.66 -31.56
N ILE A 29 21.95 -62.78 -30.85
CA ILE A 29 21.23 -63.05 -29.60
C ILE A 29 21.75 -62.16 -28.47
N LEU A 30 23.07 -62.06 -28.31
CA LEU A 30 23.68 -61.19 -27.31
C LEU A 30 23.32 -59.72 -27.53
N GLY A 31 23.37 -59.24 -28.78
CA GLY A 31 22.97 -57.87 -29.12
C GLY A 31 21.52 -57.57 -28.75
N ALA A 32 20.59 -58.49 -29.03
CA ALA A 32 19.19 -58.33 -28.65
C ALA A 32 18.96 -58.32 -27.11
N MET A 33 19.74 -59.12 -26.37
CA MET A 33 19.69 -59.14 -24.90
C MET A 33 20.29 -57.87 -24.30
N GLU A 34 21.43 -57.41 -24.83
CA GLU A 34 22.12 -56.21 -24.38
C GLU A 34 21.31 -54.95 -24.68
N GLU A 35 20.63 -54.88 -25.83
CA GLU A 35 19.73 -53.79 -26.16
C GLU A 35 18.54 -53.71 -25.19
N ARG A 36 17.95 -54.86 -24.82
CA ARG A 36 16.89 -54.90 -23.80
C ARG A 36 17.39 -54.47 -22.43
N SER A 37 18.54 -55.00 -22.00
CA SER A 37 19.16 -54.62 -20.72
C SER A 37 19.45 -53.12 -20.68
N ARG A 38 20.02 -52.57 -21.75
CA ARG A 38 20.30 -51.14 -21.89
C ARG A 38 19.03 -50.30 -21.85
N LYS A 39 17.96 -50.70 -22.55
CA LYS A 39 16.66 -50.00 -22.51
C LYS A 39 16.06 -49.98 -21.10
N ILE A 40 16.12 -51.10 -20.38
CA ILE A 40 15.62 -51.18 -19.00
C ILE A 40 16.46 -50.31 -18.07
N ALA A 41 17.79 -50.38 -18.17
CA ALA A 41 18.70 -49.57 -17.36
C ALA A 41 18.49 -48.07 -17.60
N GLN A 42 18.34 -47.66 -18.87
CA GLN A 42 18.04 -46.28 -19.23
C GLN A 42 16.66 -45.84 -18.74
N GLY A 43 15.64 -46.70 -18.86
CA GLY A 43 14.30 -46.42 -18.37
C GLY A 43 14.26 -46.24 -16.85
N LEU A 44 14.95 -47.11 -16.11
CA LEU A 44 15.04 -47.04 -14.66
C LEU A 44 15.81 -45.81 -14.20
N ALA A 45 16.94 -45.49 -14.83
CA ALA A 45 17.71 -44.28 -14.54
C ALA A 45 16.91 -43.00 -14.86
N ALA A 46 16.14 -43.00 -15.96
CA ALA A 46 15.28 -41.87 -16.29
C ALA A 46 14.12 -41.71 -15.29
N ALA A 47 13.53 -42.81 -14.82
CA ALA A 47 12.49 -42.79 -13.81
C ALA A 47 13.01 -42.26 -12.46
N GLU A 48 14.17 -42.76 -12.00
CA GLU A 48 14.78 -42.29 -10.76
C GLU A 48 15.15 -40.80 -10.83
N LYS A 49 15.75 -40.38 -11.96
CA LYS A 49 16.03 -38.96 -12.20
C LYS A 49 14.74 -38.12 -12.24
N GLY A 50 13.68 -38.62 -12.86
CA GLY A 50 12.38 -37.96 -12.89
C GLY A 50 11.78 -37.77 -11.50
N GLU A 51 11.84 -38.78 -10.64
CA GLU A 51 11.38 -38.69 -9.25
C GLU A 51 12.21 -37.69 -8.44
N GLN A 52 13.54 -37.70 -8.59
CA GLN A 52 14.42 -36.72 -7.93
C GLN A 52 14.15 -35.28 -8.39
N GLU A 53 13.98 -35.07 -9.70
CA GLU A 53 13.66 -33.76 -10.26
C GLU A 53 12.27 -33.29 -9.83
N LEU A 54 11.29 -34.20 -9.75
CA LEU A 54 9.94 -33.90 -9.25
C LEU A 54 9.97 -33.50 -7.78
N ALA A 55 10.69 -34.23 -6.94
CA ALA A 55 10.87 -33.89 -5.53
C ALA A 55 11.53 -32.50 -5.37
N ALA A 56 12.63 -32.27 -6.09
CA ALA A 56 13.32 -30.97 -6.06
C ALA A 56 12.44 -29.82 -6.59
N ALA A 57 11.62 -30.07 -7.61
CA ALA A 57 10.68 -29.08 -8.14
C ALA A 57 9.57 -28.76 -7.13
N ARG A 58 9.05 -29.77 -6.42
CA ARG A 58 8.07 -29.58 -5.34
C ARG A 58 8.65 -28.76 -4.20
N ASP A 59 9.84 -29.09 -3.73
CA ASP A 59 10.51 -28.36 -2.65
C ASP A 59 10.75 -26.89 -3.02
N ARG A 60 11.18 -26.64 -4.26
CA ARG A 60 11.33 -25.26 -4.78
C ARG A 60 10.00 -24.54 -4.88
N ALA A 61 8.95 -25.19 -5.38
CA ALA A 61 7.63 -24.59 -5.46
C ALA A 61 7.09 -24.22 -4.07
N GLU A 62 7.23 -25.11 -3.09
CA GLU A 62 6.85 -24.81 -1.72
C GLU A 62 7.68 -23.68 -1.10
N ALA A 63 8.99 -23.64 -1.37
CA ALA A 63 9.86 -22.56 -0.92
C ALA A 63 9.41 -21.21 -1.49
N ILE A 64 9.11 -21.16 -2.79
CA ILE A 64 8.59 -19.95 -3.45
C ILE A 64 7.26 -19.52 -2.83
N VAL A 65 6.34 -20.46 -2.54
CA VAL A 65 5.06 -20.14 -1.90
C VAL A 65 5.27 -19.60 -0.48
N ARG A 66 6.18 -20.20 0.30
CA ARG A 66 6.52 -19.71 1.65
C ARG A 66 7.13 -18.31 1.59
N GLU A 67 8.06 -18.08 0.68
CA GLU A 67 8.69 -16.77 0.48
C GLU A 67 7.66 -15.72 0.05
N ALA A 68 6.79 -16.06 -0.91
CA ALA A 68 5.73 -15.17 -1.38
C ALA A 68 4.76 -14.79 -0.26
N ARG A 69 4.39 -15.75 0.61
CA ARG A 69 3.58 -15.48 1.81
C ARG A 69 4.31 -14.57 2.79
N GLY A 70 5.61 -14.80 3.01
CA GLY A 70 6.45 -13.94 3.85
C GLY A 70 6.48 -12.50 3.34
N ARG A 71 6.74 -12.31 2.04
CA ARG A 71 6.72 -10.98 1.40
C ARG A 71 5.35 -10.33 1.46
N ALA A 72 4.26 -11.09 1.25
CA ALA A 72 2.91 -10.57 1.35
C ALA A 72 2.60 -10.05 2.76
N ASN A 73 2.98 -10.79 3.80
CA ASN A 73 2.82 -10.35 5.19
C ASN A 73 3.63 -9.08 5.47
N GLN A 74 4.89 -9.00 5.00
CA GLN A 74 5.70 -7.80 5.14
C GLN A 74 5.07 -6.58 4.46
N ILE A 75 4.50 -6.76 3.26
CA ILE A 75 3.79 -5.69 2.55
C ILE A 75 2.57 -5.22 3.37
N ILE A 76 1.82 -6.15 3.96
CA ILE A 76 0.64 -5.83 4.78
C ILE A 76 1.06 -5.07 6.04
N GLU A 77 2.09 -5.53 6.76
CA GLU A 77 2.61 -4.86 7.95
C GLU A 77 3.12 -3.45 7.62
N HIS A 78 3.87 -3.30 6.54
CA HIS A 78 4.36 -1.99 6.09
C HIS A 78 3.21 -1.06 5.69
N ALA A 79 2.19 -1.57 5.00
CA ALA A 79 1.01 -0.78 4.65
C ALA A 79 0.22 -0.35 5.89
N GLN A 80 0.08 -1.21 6.90
CA GLN A 80 -0.56 -0.87 8.17
C GLN A 80 0.22 0.19 8.93
N HIS A 81 1.55 0.09 8.97
CA HIS A 81 2.42 1.09 9.58
C HIS A 81 2.26 2.45 8.90
N LEU A 82 2.37 2.49 7.57
CA LEU A 82 2.20 3.72 6.80
C LEU A 82 0.80 4.32 6.96
N ALA A 83 -0.24 3.49 7.01
CA ALA A 83 -1.60 3.95 7.27
C ALA A 83 -1.73 4.58 8.65
N HIS A 84 -1.11 3.99 9.67
CA HIS A 84 -1.11 4.55 11.03
C HIS A 84 -0.36 5.88 11.08
N GLU A 85 0.84 5.96 10.50
CA GLU A 85 1.61 7.19 10.39
C GLU A 85 0.83 8.29 9.66
N LEU A 86 0.16 7.96 8.56
CA LEU A 86 -0.66 8.91 7.81
C LEU A 86 -1.82 9.44 8.66
N VAL A 87 -2.48 8.56 9.42
CA VAL A 87 -3.57 8.95 10.32
C VAL A 87 -3.05 9.89 11.42
N GLU A 88 -1.90 9.59 12.02
CA GLU A 88 -1.31 10.45 13.05
C GLU A 88 -0.85 11.80 12.49
N GLN A 89 -0.24 11.81 11.30
CA GLN A 89 0.10 13.05 10.60
C GLN A 89 -1.16 13.88 10.26
N ALA A 90 -2.22 13.24 9.76
CA ALA A 90 -3.47 13.90 9.44
C ALA A 90 -4.14 14.48 10.69
N LYS A 91 -4.14 13.75 11.82
CA LYS A 91 -4.63 14.26 13.11
C LYS A 91 -3.81 15.46 13.59
N GLY A 92 -2.47 15.39 13.50
CA GLY A 92 -1.58 16.50 13.85
C GLY A 92 -1.86 17.75 13.01
N ALA A 93 -1.96 17.59 11.70
CA ALA A 93 -2.31 18.67 10.78
C ALA A 93 -3.71 19.26 11.08
N ALA A 94 -4.71 18.41 11.30
CA ALA A 94 -6.06 18.83 11.64
C ALA A 94 -6.12 19.59 12.97
N SER A 95 -5.38 19.13 13.99
CA SER A 95 -5.29 19.82 15.28
C SER A 95 -4.62 21.18 15.16
N SER A 96 -3.51 21.27 14.40
CA SER A 96 -2.82 22.53 14.13
C SER A 96 -3.71 23.52 13.37
N GLU A 97 -4.42 23.04 12.34
CA GLU A 97 -5.32 23.89 11.56
C GLU A 97 -6.54 24.32 12.38
N GLY A 98 -7.09 23.43 13.21
CA GLY A 98 -8.15 23.75 14.16
C GLY A 98 -7.72 24.85 15.14
N ALA A 99 -6.52 24.75 15.71
CA ALA A 99 -5.96 25.78 16.58
C ALA A 99 -5.79 27.12 15.84
N ARG A 100 -5.35 27.10 14.58
CA ARG A 100 -5.21 28.29 13.73
C ARG A 100 -6.57 28.97 13.49
N ILE A 101 -7.60 28.19 13.17
CA ILE A 101 -8.96 28.68 12.93
C ILE A 101 -9.52 29.32 14.21
N VAL A 102 -9.38 28.66 15.36
CA VAL A 102 -9.85 29.19 16.64
C VAL A 102 -9.12 30.49 17.01
N ALA A 103 -7.80 30.55 16.82
CA ALA A 103 -7.03 31.76 17.07
C ALA A 103 -7.48 32.93 16.15
N ALA A 104 -7.69 32.66 14.86
CA ALA A 104 -8.20 33.65 13.92
C ALA A 104 -9.62 34.12 14.29
N ALA A 105 -10.50 33.20 14.70
CA ALA A 105 -11.85 33.55 15.16
C ALA A 105 -11.81 34.43 16.42
N GLN A 106 -10.93 34.13 17.37
CA GLN A 106 -10.74 34.94 18.58
C GLN A 106 -10.28 36.36 18.24
N GLN A 107 -9.32 36.51 17.32
CA GLN A 107 -8.87 37.82 16.83
C GLN A 107 -10.00 38.58 16.14
N GLN A 108 -10.82 37.90 15.33
CA GLN A 108 -11.96 38.51 14.67
C GLN A 108 -13.02 38.99 15.69
N ILE A 109 -13.30 38.20 16.72
CA ILE A 109 -14.21 38.56 17.81
C ILE A 109 -13.70 39.79 18.56
N GLU A 110 -12.40 39.90 18.83
CA GLU A 110 -11.81 41.07 19.50
C GLU A 110 -11.95 42.34 18.64
N LEU A 111 -11.71 42.23 17.34
CA LEU A 111 -11.90 43.33 16.39
C LEU A 111 -13.36 43.77 16.33
N ASP A 112 -14.29 42.82 16.22
CA ASP A 112 -15.73 43.11 16.14
C ASP A 112 -16.27 43.68 17.46
N THR A 113 -15.77 43.20 18.60
CA THR A 113 -16.08 43.78 19.92
C THR A 113 -15.60 45.23 20.02
N THR A 114 -14.39 45.51 19.52
CA THR A 114 -13.85 46.88 19.51
C THR A 114 -14.68 47.79 18.60
N ARG A 115 -15.06 47.31 17.41
CA ARG A 115 -15.96 48.04 16.49
C ARG A 115 -17.34 48.29 17.11
N ALA A 116 -17.91 47.31 17.79
CA ALA A 116 -19.19 47.44 18.48
C ALA A 116 -19.12 48.47 19.61
N LYS A 117 -18.04 48.48 20.41
CA LYS A 117 -17.80 49.50 21.44
C LYS A 117 -17.69 50.91 20.87
N GLU A 118 -16.99 51.07 19.74
CA GLU A 118 -16.88 52.37 19.05
C GLU A 118 -18.22 52.83 18.47
N SER A 119 -19.01 51.92 17.88
CA SER A 119 -20.38 52.22 17.44
C SER A 119 -21.25 52.68 18.61
N LEU A 120 -21.21 51.94 19.73
CA LEU A 120 -21.98 52.27 20.93
C LEU A 120 -21.57 53.63 21.51
N ARG A 121 -20.28 53.96 21.53
CA ARG A 121 -19.79 55.28 21.96
C ARG A 121 -20.38 56.42 21.13
N ARG A 122 -20.46 56.24 19.80
CA ARG A 122 -21.06 57.23 18.89
C ARG A 122 -22.55 57.40 19.15
N GLU A 123 -23.27 56.28 19.33
CA GLU A 123 -24.71 56.31 19.64
C GLU A 123 -24.99 56.99 20.99
N VAL A 124 -24.21 56.66 22.03
CA VAL A 124 -24.33 57.28 23.36
C VAL A 124 -24.01 58.77 23.30
N ALA A 125 -22.97 59.20 22.56
CA ALA A 125 -22.68 60.61 22.36
C ALA A 125 -23.84 61.35 21.68
N ALA A 126 -24.45 60.75 20.65
CA ALA A 126 -25.62 61.32 19.98
C ALA A 126 -26.86 61.39 20.89
N ILE A 127 -27.06 60.41 21.78
CA ILE A 127 -28.12 60.44 22.80
C ILE A 127 -27.83 61.54 23.83
N ALA A 128 -26.60 61.67 24.31
CA ALA A 128 -26.19 62.68 25.29
C ALA A 128 -26.38 64.11 24.75
N VAL A 129 -26.00 64.38 23.49
CA VAL A 129 -26.24 65.68 22.85
C VAL A 129 -27.74 65.97 22.75
N ARG A 130 -28.56 65.00 22.30
CA ARG A 130 -30.02 65.16 22.25
C ARG A 130 -30.62 65.42 23.63
N ALA A 131 -30.14 64.74 24.67
CA ALA A 131 -30.59 64.95 26.04
C ALA A 131 -30.20 66.33 26.57
N ALA A 132 -28.97 66.79 26.28
CA ALA A 132 -28.50 68.13 26.63
C ALA A 132 -29.31 69.22 25.92
N SER A 133 -29.58 69.06 24.61
CA SER A 133 -30.45 69.98 23.85
C SER A 133 -31.85 70.06 24.45
N LYS A 134 -32.46 68.91 24.79
CA LYS A 134 -33.80 68.87 25.39
C LYS A 134 -33.85 69.44 26.81
N LEU A 135 -32.77 69.29 27.58
CA LEU A 135 -32.63 69.91 28.91
C LEU A 135 -32.50 71.43 28.77
N LEU A 136 -31.70 71.90 27.81
CA LEU A 136 -31.53 73.32 27.50
C LEU A 136 -32.86 73.93 27.02
N GLU A 137 -33.60 73.28 26.12
CA GLU A 137 -34.96 73.70 25.72
C GLU A 137 -35.91 73.82 26.92
N ARG A 138 -35.77 72.96 27.93
CA ARG A 138 -36.62 73.01 29.15
C ARG A 138 -36.19 74.13 30.12
N GLU A 139 -34.91 74.44 30.21
CA GLU A 139 -34.40 75.58 31.00
C GLU A 139 -34.67 76.92 30.30
N ILE A 140 -34.71 76.93 28.96
CA ILE A 140 -35.17 78.02 28.12
C ILE A 140 -36.72 78.02 28.07
N ASP A 141 -37.36 77.96 29.23
CA ASP A 141 -38.82 78.13 29.36
C ASP A 141 -39.17 79.62 29.45
N ALA A 142 -40.35 79.95 28.92
CA ALA A 142 -40.80 81.29 28.52
C ALA A 142 -40.69 82.40 29.58
N ARG A 143 -40.52 82.05 30.86
CA ARG A 143 -40.34 83.02 31.96
C ARG A 143 -39.01 83.76 31.89
N THR A 144 -37.92 83.12 31.48
CA THR A 144 -36.59 83.76 31.43
C THR A 144 -36.47 84.72 30.25
N HIS A 145 -37.17 84.43 29.14
CA HIS A 145 -37.20 85.30 27.97
C HIS A 145 -38.11 86.53 28.15
N ALA A 146 -39.23 86.40 28.87
CA ALA A 146 -40.07 87.56 29.21
C ALA A 146 -39.30 88.57 30.09
N ASP A 147 -38.58 88.09 31.11
CA ASP A 147 -37.80 88.95 32.02
C ASP A 147 -36.60 89.64 31.33
N LEU A 148 -36.00 89.02 30.32
CA LEU A 148 -34.92 89.60 29.53
C LEU A 148 -35.43 90.59 28.46
N LEU A 149 -36.59 90.32 27.86
CA LEU A 149 -37.23 91.23 26.91
C LEU A 149 -37.76 92.49 27.62
N ASP A 150 -38.34 92.35 28.82
CA ASP A 150 -38.80 93.50 29.62
C ASP A 150 -37.62 94.38 30.09
N LYS A 151 -36.47 93.78 30.43
CA LYS A 151 -35.26 94.54 30.79
C LYS A 151 -34.59 95.25 29.60
N LEU A 152 -34.69 94.70 28.39
CA LEU A 152 -34.20 95.35 27.17
C LEU A 152 -35.14 96.47 26.69
N ALA A 153 -36.46 96.28 26.82
CA ALA A 153 -37.45 97.31 26.50
C ALA A 153 -37.40 98.50 27.46
N ALA A 154 -36.95 98.32 28.70
CA ALA A 154 -36.76 99.39 29.68
C ALA A 154 -35.47 100.21 29.48
N GLN A 155 -34.61 99.86 28.51
CA GLN A 155 -33.37 100.58 28.17
C GLN A 155 -33.45 101.39 26.86
N ILE A 156 -34.63 101.45 26.22
CA ILE A 156 -34.95 102.36 25.11
C ILE A 156 -35.94 103.39 25.62
#